data_AF-A0A916BYG4-F1
#
_entry.id   AF-A0A916BYG4-F1
#
_cell.length_a   1.000
_cell.length_b   1.000
_cell.length_c   1.000
_cell.angle_alpha   90.00
_cell.angle_beta   90.00
_cell.angle_gamma   90.00
#
_symmetry.space_group_name_H-M   'P 1'
#
loop_
_entity.id
_entity.type
_entity.pdbx_description
1 polymer ?
#
loop_
_entity_poly.entity_id
_entity_poly.type
_entity_poly.pdbx_seq_one_letter_code
_entity_poly.pdbx_strand_id
1 'polypeptide(L)'
;MKRWFNMLTILVVLALAACAPAATSTPTQPPAVPPQAPEPTQVQVSTQTPESTKEPEPTQAPEFAAPEGALVSVKSDTAPTLDGVADEATWAAAPATTIEVTGGANAGNTTAELKSLYSGDMVYFLLTYADPTESVQRSPWKLGEDGTWAKLTDPADKGGDNNVYYEDKFSMLWPINNSVPKFESVGCGTACHAGDSTGKPYGNKFFETEGATADLWHWKSIRNDGQLDDQYVDTQPYDKDNAPEAGRHSDKNDGGGYKDNQTEDKKLPAFAAPDNQPAPPYFILDSEKVPFEASQYKSGDEVAGIVKAPFKGDRGDISAGWKYAGGKWTLEFGRKLTTGSPTDVQFDDLAQTYYFGLAIFDNAQVRHAFQLGATPFVFMP
;
A
#
# COMPACT_ATOMS: atom_id res chain seq x y z
N MET A 1 56.48 -4.03 27.16
CA MET A 1 57.38 -3.02 27.77
C MET A 1 56.97 -1.64 27.30
N LYS A 2 56.73 -0.72 28.24
CA LYS A 2 56.82 0.77 28.20
C LYS A 2 56.25 1.50 26.96
N ARG A 3 55.11 2.20 27.08
CA ARG A 3 54.93 3.60 27.55
C ARG A 3 55.56 4.64 26.60
N TRP A 4 54.76 5.54 26.01
CA TRP A 4 54.73 6.96 26.44
C TRP A 4 53.66 7.84 25.78
N PHE A 5 53.29 8.84 26.57
CA PHE A 5 52.30 9.90 26.45
C PHE A 5 53.00 11.21 26.02
N ASN A 6 52.24 12.17 25.45
CA ASN A 6 52.31 13.66 25.56
C ASN A 6 52.04 14.29 24.18
N MET A 7 50.94 15.04 23.94
CA MET A 7 50.41 16.26 24.56
C MET A 7 51.23 17.53 24.23
N LEU A 8 50.67 18.41 23.38
CA LEU A 8 51.04 19.83 23.25
C LEU A 8 49.85 20.69 22.77
N THR A 9 49.12 21.23 23.75
CA THR A 9 48.66 22.61 23.99
C THR A 9 49.03 23.68 22.91
N ILE A 10 48.20 24.60 22.38
CA ILE A 10 47.57 25.88 22.87
C ILE A 10 46.96 26.54 21.57
N LEU A 11 45.79 27.19 21.47
CA LEU A 11 45.45 28.57 21.87
C LEU A 11 43.96 28.90 21.61
N VAL A 12 43.43 29.70 22.53
CA VAL A 12 42.06 30.20 22.72
C VAL A 12 41.80 31.49 21.93
N VAL A 13 40.60 31.70 21.37
CA VAL A 13 39.88 32.99 21.48
C VAL A 13 38.37 32.74 21.55
N LEU A 14 37.81 33.03 22.72
CA LEU A 14 36.38 33.16 23.01
C LEU A 14 36.06 34.66 23.04
N ALA A 15 34.99 35.10 22.39
CA ALA A 15 34.41 36.43 22.62
C ALA A 15 32.88 36.32 22.66
N LEU A 16 32.35 36.35 23.89
CA LEU A 16 30.96 36.65 24.22
C LEU A 16 30.79 38.17 24.27
N ALA A 17 29.70 38.69 23.70
CA ALA A 17 29.07 39.92 24.18
C ALA A 17 27.57 39.83 23.94
N ALA A 18 26.82 39.75 25.05
CA ALA A 18 25.38 39.90 25.14
C ALA A 18 24.99 41.38 25.13
N CYS A 19 23.78 41.71 24.67
CA CYS A 19 22.87 42.67 25.32
C CYS A 19 21.54 42.79 24.56
N ALA A 20 20.45 42.56 25.29
CA ALA A 20 19.08 43.04 25.06
C ALA A 20 18.53 43.42 26.46
N PRO A 21 17.32 44.00 26.65
CA PRO A 21 16.44 44.80 25.79
C PRO A 21 15.94 46.10 26.49
N ALA A 22 15.18 46.96 25.80
CA ALA A 22 14.19 47.93 26.33
C ALA A 22 13.65 48.77 25.15
N ALA A 23 12.46 49.35 25.08
CA ALA A 23 11.18 49.26 25.77
C ALA A 23 10.18 50.03 24.87
N THR A 24 8.92 49.67 24.97
CA THR A 24 7.74 50.24 24.31
C THR A 24 7.52 51.74 24.51
N SER A 25 6.96 52.42 23.50
CA SER A 25 6.01 53.52 23.73
C SER A 25 4.94 53.60 22.62
N THR A 26 3.69 53.59 23.08
CA THR A 26 2.46 53.82 22.32
C THR A 26 2.20 55.33 22.25
N PRO A 27 1.57 55.86 21.17
CA PRO A 27 0.76 57.05 21.27
C PRO A 27 -0.68 56.84 20.76
N THR A 28 -1.59 56.77 21.72
CA THR A 28 -2.81 57.58 21.91
C THR A 28 -3.69 57.96 20.69
N GLN A 29 -4.92 57.42 20.74
CA GLN A 29 -6.11 57.79 19.99
C GLN A 29 -6.67 59.18 20.42
N PRO A 30 -7.12 60.06 19.49
CA PRO A 30 -7.86 61.27 19.85
C PRO A 30 -9.31 60.97 20.29
N PRO A 31 -9.90 61.80 21.18
CA PRO A 31 -11.16 61.52 21.85
C PRO A 31 -12.41 61.71 20.98
N ALA A 32 -13.45 60.97 21.37
CA ALA A 32 -14.82 61.04 20.86
C ALA A 32 -15.47 62.42 21.05
N VAL A 33 -16.26 62.83 20.06
CA VAL A 33 -17.11 64.03 20.10
C VAL A 33 -18.42 63.71 20.85
N PRO A 34 -18.85 64.53 21.82
CA PRO A 34 -20.11 64.36 22.56
C PRO A 34 -21.36 64.78 21.75
N PRO A 35 -22.56 64.32 22.14
CA PRO A 35 -23.78 64.36 21.32
C PRO A 35 -24.47 65.73 21.30
N GLN A 36 -25.10 66.05 20.17
CA GLN A 36 -25.98 67.20 20.00
C GLN A 36 -27.45 66.73 19.94
N ALA A 37 -28.33 67.37 20.72
CA ALA A 37 -29.78 67.14 20.79
C ALA A 37 -30.55 68.27 20.01
N PRO A 38 -31.89 68.26 19.88
CA PRO A 38 -32.61 67.79 18.69
C PRO A 38 -33.47 68.86 17.97
N GLU A 39 -34.14 68.41 16.88
CA GLU A 39 -35.38 68.89 16.22
C GLU A 39 -35.30 70.00 15.14
N PRO A 40 -36.16 69.99 14.08
CA PRO A 40 -37.60 69.69 14.17
C PRO A 40 -38.22 68.70 13.15
N THR A 41 -39.30 68.10 13.64
CA THR A 41 -40.46 67.48 12.99
C THR A 41 -40.68 67.81 11.52
N GLN A 42 -40.65 66.78 10.67
CA GLN A 42 -41.35 66.78 9.38
C GLN A 42 -42.19 65.51 9.21
N VAL A 43 -43.50 65.76 9.15
CA VAL A 43 -44.57 65.15 8.34
C VAL A 43 -44.56 63.62 8.20
N GLN A 44 -45.59 63.00 8.81
CA GLN A 44 -45.95 61.60 8.63
C GLN A 44 -46.20 61.26 7.15
N VAL A 45 -45.34 60.40 6.61
CA VAL A 45 -45.60 59.65 5.38
C VAL A 45 -46.22 58.31 5.78
N SER A 46 -47.33 57.98 5.14
CA SER A 46 -48.11 56.75 5.28
C SER A 46 -47.23 55.51 5.32
N THR A 47 -47.31 54.74 6.41
CA THR A 47 -46.69 53.42 6.57
C THR A 47 -47.26 52.44 5.55
N GLN A 48 -46.44 52.05 4.58
CA GLN A 48 -46.65 50.80 3.86
C GLN A 48 -46.23 49.65 4.77
N THR A 49 -47.07 48.61 4.81
CA THR A 49 -46.79 47.34 5.48
C THR A 49 -45.44 46.79 5.00
N PRO A 50 -44.51 46.40 5.89
CA PRO A 50 -43.27 45.77 5.44
C PRO A 50 -43.61 44.46 4.75
N GLU A 51 -43.19 44.33 3.49
CA GLU A 51 -43.13 43.03 2.81
C GLU A 51 -42.27 42.09 3.66
N SER A 52 -42.81 40.89 3.92
CA SER A 52 -42.07 39.80 4.54
C SER A 52 -40.76 39.59 3.78
N THR A 53 -39.64 39.88 4.43
CA THR A 53 -38.32 39.48 3.93
C THR A 53 -38.36 37.97 3.76
N LYS A 54 -38.35 37.51 2.50
CA LYS A 54 -38.22 36.10 2.20
C LYS A 54 -36.85 35.68 2.72
N GLU A 55 -36.84 34.78 3.69
CA GLU A 55 -35.63 34.14 4.20
C GLU A 55 -34.81 33.66 2.99
N PRO A 56 -33.48 33.94 2.93
CA PRO A 56 -32.68 33.42 1.83
C PRO A 56 -32.83 31.91 1.83
N GLU A 57 -33.18 31.34 0.67
CA GLU A 57 -33.16 29.89 0.49
C GLU A 57 -31.81 29.37 0.98
N PRO A 58 -31.78 28.29 1.79
CA PRO A 58 -30.54 27.73 2.26
C PRO A 58 -29.69 27.42 1.03
N THR A 59 -28.54 28.08 0.90
CA THR A 59 -27.56 27.80 -0.14
C THR A 59 -27.22 26.31 -0.01
N GLN A 60 -27.75 25.50 -0.91
CA GLN A 60 -27.47 24.08 -0.96
C GLN A 60 -25.94 23.95 -1.02
N ALA A 61 -25.35 23.25 -0.05
CA ALA A 61 -23.92 22.98 -0.05
C ALA A 61 -23.56 22.39 -1.42
N PRO A 62 -22.42 22.77 -2.03
CA PRO A 62 -22.04 22.24 -3.32
C PRO A 62 -22.07 20.71 -3.25
N GLU A 63 -22.84 20.11 -4.17
CA GLU A 63 -22.95 18.66 -4.28
C GLU A 63 -21.56 18.09 -4.53
N PHE A 64 -21.18 17.06 -3.77
CA PHE A 64 -19.89 16.41 -3.92
C PHE A 64 -19.77 15.84 -5.34
N ALA A 65 -18.75 16.28 -6.08
CA ALA A 65 -18.45 15.81 -7.42
C ALA A 65 -17.08 15.13 -7.41
N ALA A 66 -17.07 13.81 -7.51
CA ALA A 66 -15.83 13.05 -7.63
C ALA A 66 -15.18 13.28 -9.01
N PRO A 67 -13.84 13.28 -9.11
CA PRO A 67 -13.15 13.27 -10.40
C PRO A 67 -13.60 12.11 -11.28
N GLU A 68 -13.56 12.28 -12.60
CA GLU A 68 -13.87 11.20 -13.53
C GLU A 68 -12.97 9.99 -13.28
N GLY A 69 -13.56 8.79 -13.22
CA GLY A 69 -12.84 7.54 -12.96
C GLY A 69 -12.34 7.38 -11.52
N ALA A 70 -12.70 8.27 -10.58
CA ALA A 70 -12.27 8.16 -9.20
C ALA A 70 -12.83 6.91 -8.50
N LEU A 71 -12.01 6.32 -7.62
CA LEU A 71 -12.48 5.45 -6.56
C LEU A 71 -13.03 6.32 -5.43
N VAL A 72 -14.31 6.14 -5.10
CA VAL A 72 -14.99 6.90 -4.05
C VAL A 72 -15.15 6.03 -2.82
N SER A 73 -14.50 6.41 -1.72
CA SER A 73 -14.71 5.79 -0.41
C SER A 73 -15.98 6.34 0.22
N VAL A 74 -16.98 5.49 0.45
CA VAL A 74 -18.23 5.90 1.09
C VAL A 74 -18.22 5.60 2.58
N LYS A 75 -18.82 6.49 3.37
CA LYS A 75 -18.89 6.32 4.82
C LYS A 75 -19.77 5.12 5.17
N SER A 76 -19.30 4.30 6.10
CA SER A 76 -20.03 3.18 6.66
C SER A 76 -20.09 3.27 8.19
N ASP A 77 -21.25 2.98 8.77
CA ASP A 77 -21.42 2.91 10.24
C ASP A 77 -20.76 1.65 10.83
N THR A 78 -20.54 0.63 10.02
CA THR A 78 -19.93 -0.64 10.44
C THR A 78 -18.76 -1.02 9.54
N ALA A 79 -17.69 -1.52 10.15
CA ALA A 79 -16.60 -2.16 9.42
C ALA A 79 -17.11 -3.42 8.69
N PRO A 80 -16.69 -3.66 7.43
CA PRO A 80 -16.97 -4.91 6.74
C PRO A 80 -16.20 -6.08 7.39
N THR A 81 -16.68 -7.31 7.19
CA THR A 81 -15.89 -8.50 7.48
C THR A 81 -14.84 -8.64 6.39
N LEU A 82 -13.62 -9.03 6.72
CA LEU A 82 -12.56 -9.26 5.73
C LEU A 82 -12.41 -10.76 5.52
N ASP A 83 -13.28 -11.36 4.71
CA ASP A 83 -13.30 -12.81 4.47
C ASP A 83 -13.27 -13.20 2.97
N GLY A 84 -13.24 -12.19 2.09
CA GLY A 84 -13.26 -12.37 0.64
C GLY A 84 -14.66 -12.66 0.10
N VAL A 85 -15.72 -12.37 0.86
CA VAL A 85 -17.12 -12.53 0.47
C VAL A 85 -17.83 -11.19 0.62
N ALA A 86 -17.95 -10.45 -0.47
CA ALA A 86 -18.59 -9.14 -0.51
C ALA A 86 -20.14 -9.20 -0.45
N ASP A 87 -20.70 -9.78 0.61
CA ASP A 87 -22.15 -9.95 0.78
C ASP A 87 -22.79 -8.87 1.68
N GLU A 88 -22.00 -7.96 2.25
CA GLU A 88 -22.50 -6.84 3.02
C GLU A 88 -23.25 -5.81 2.16
N ALA A 89 -24.34 -5.27 2.72
CA ALA A 89 -25.15 -4.25 2.05
C ALA A 89 -24.35 -2.96 1.73
N THR A 90 -23.33 -2.65 2.53
CA THR A 90 -22.45 -1.50 2.31
C THR A 90 -21.59 -1.66 1.07
N TRP A 91 -21.07 -2.86 0.80
CA TRP A 91 -20.39 -3.16 -0.46
C TRP A 91 -21.34 -3.10 -1.65
N ALA A 92 -22.57 -3.59 -1.51
CA ALA A 92 -23.57 -3.51 -2.57
C ALA A 92 -23.91 -2.06 -2.96
N ALA A 93 -23.94 -1.14 -1.97
CA ALA A 93 -24.23 0.28 -2.18
C ALA A 93 -23.01 1.11 -2.64
N ALA A 94 -21.79 0.68 -2.33
CA ALA A 94 -20.59 1.41 -2.71
C ALA A 94 -20.37 1.42 -4.24
N PRO A 95 -20.07 2.58 -4.84
CA PRO A 95 -19.79 2.68 -6.27
C PRO A 95 -18.54 1.88 -6.63
N ALA A 96 -18.60 1.16 -7.74
CA ALA A 96 -17.46 0.43 -8.29
C ALA A 96 -16.69 1.29 -9.28
N THR A 97 -15.36 1.22 -9.20
CA THR A 97 -14.44 1.79 -10.18
C THR A 97 -13.75 0.67 -10.93
N THR A 98 -13.87 0.70 -12.25
CA THR A 98 -13.26 -0.27 -13.15
C THR A 98 -11.88 0.21 -13.58
N ILE A 99 -10.86 -0.62 -13.42
CA ILE A 99 -9.47 -0.32 -13.78
C ILE A 99 -8.95 -1.41 -14.70
N GLU A 100 -8.60 -1.02 -15.93
CA GLU A 100 -7.92 -1.88 -16.89
C GLU A 100 -6.44 -1.99 -16.54
N VAL A 101 -5.91 -3.21 -16.44
CA VAL A 101 -4.48 -3.46 -16.28
C VAL A 101 -3.99 -4.34 -17.43
N THR A 102 -2.82 -4.02 -17.97
CA THR A 102 -2.30 -4.70 -19.18
C THR A 102 -0.80 -4.98 -19.13
N GLY A 103 -0.32 -5.88 -19.99
CA GLY A 103 1.11 -6.11 -20.24
C GLY A 103 1.78 -7.15 -19.32
N GLY A 104 1.01 -7.91 -18.55
CA GLY A 104 1.50 -8.99 -17.71
C GLY A 104 1.82 -10.29 -18.45
N ALA A 105 2.35 -11.27 -17.72
CA ALA A 105 2.43 -12.65 -18.19
C ALA A 105 1.09 -13.38 -18.08
N ASN A 106 0.99 -14.57 -18.67
CA ASN A 106 -0.18 -15.45 -18.61
C ASN A 106 -1.46 -14.75 -19.08
N ALA A 107 -2.52 -14.68 -18.28
CA ALA A 107 -3.66 -13.78 -18.51
C ALA A 107 -3.25 -12.32 -18.23
N GLY A 108 -2.28 -11.85 -19.02
CA GLY A 108 -1.53 -10.61 -18.80
C GLY A 108 -2.33 -9.32 -18.95
N ASN A 109 -3.61 -9.42 -19.28
CA ASN A 109 -4.55 -8.31 -19.25
C ASN A 109 -5.79 -8.78 -18.48
N THR A 110 -6.27 -7.95 -17.57
CA THR A 110 -7.53 -8.18 -16.87
C THR A 110 -8.14 -6.85 -16.45
N THR A 111 -9.40 -6.90 -16.08
CA THR A 111 -10.15 -5.75 -15.57
C THR A 111 -10.36 -5.95 -14.08
N ALA A 112 -9.90 -5.00 -13.28
CA ALA A 112 -10.15 -4.94 -11.86
C ALA A 112 -11.40 -4.10 -11.57
N GLU A 113 -12.23 -4.54 -10.62
CA GLU A 113 -13.30 -3.75 -10.04
C GLU A 113 -12.94 -3.46 -8.58
N LEU A 114 -12.85 -2.17 -8.23
CA LEU A 114 -12.56 -1.71 -6.88
C LEU A 114 -13.76 -0.99 -6.29
N LYS A 115 -14.00 -1.22 -5.00
CA LYS A 115 -14.89 -0.41 -4.15
C LYS A 115 -14.15 0.00 -2.89
N SER A 116 -14.58 1.08 -2.26
CA SER A 116 -14.01 1.52 -0.99
C SER A 116 -15.07 1.99 0.00
N LEU A 117 -14.83 1.70 1.27
CA LEU A 117 -15.60 2.17 2.42
C LEU A 117 -14.64 2.81 3.42
N TYR A 118 -15.14 3.67 4.28
CA TYR A 118 -14.43 4.07 5.49
C TYR A 118 -15.36 4.06 6.70
N SER A 119 -14.85 3.63 7.85
CA SER A 119 -15.60 3.53 9.10
C SER A 119 -14.69 3.80 10.29
N GLY A 120 -15.09 4.71 11.18
CA GLY A 120 -14.22 5.15 12.27
C GLY A 120 -12.90 5.74 11.75
N ASP A 121 -11.78 5.19 12.22
CA ASP A 121 -10.42 5.54 11.81
C ASP A 121 -9.85 4.63 10.72
N MET A 122 -10.68 3.81 10.06
CA MET A 122 -10.25 2.80 9.09
C MET A 122 -10.78 3.10 7.68
N VAL A 123 -9.98 2.74 6.69
CA VAL A 123 -10.37 2.66 5.28
C VAL A 123 -10.30 1.21 4.81
N TYR A 124 -11.26 0.82 4.00
CA TYR A 124 -11.44 -0.52 3.47
C TYR A 124 -11.57 -0.50 1.96
N PHE A 125 -11.14 -1.58 1.35
CA PHE A 125 -11.16 -1.78 -0.09
C PHE A 125 -11.66 -3.19 -0.39
N LEU A 126 -12.45 -3.29 -1.45
CA LEU A 126 -12.85 -4.53 -2.07
C LEU A 126 -12.32 -4.53 -3.49
N LEU A 127 -11.40 -5.45 -3.78
CA LEU A 127 -10.81 -5.67 -5.10
C LEU A 127 -11.32 -6.99 -5.64
N THR A 128 -11.83 -6.98 -6.86
CA THR A 128 -12.11 -8.21 -7.61
C THR A 128 -11.51 -8.16 -9.00
N TYR A 129 -11.01 -9.29 -9.48
CA TYR A 129 -10.49 -9.41 -10.86
C TYR A 129 -10.60 -10.84 -11.36
N ALA A 130 -10.78 -10.99 -12.67
CA ALA A 130 -10.84 -12.30 -13.31
C ALA A 130 -9.44 -12.92 -13.38
N ASP A 131 -9.36 -14.20 -13.02
CA ASP A 131 -8.15 -15.02 -13.02
C ASP A 131 -8.55 -16.46 -13.34
N PRO A 132 -8.17 -17.02 -14.50
CA PRO A 132 -8.63 -18.33 -14.93
C PRO A 132 -7.89 -19.51 -14.28
N THR A 133 -6.85 -19.30 -13.46
CA THR A 133 -5.95 -20.39 -13.07
C THR A 133 -5.83 -20.68 -11.57
N GLU A 134 -6.18 -19.76 -10.68
CA GLU A 134 -5.93 -19.88 -9.22
C GLU A 134 -4.51 -20.38 -8.94
N SER A 135 -3.53 -19.59 -9.35
CA SER A 135 -2.15 -20.01 -9.26
C SER A 135 -1.63 -19.90 -7.82
N VAL A 136 -1.52 -21.08 -7.20
CA VAL A 136 -1.10 -21.28 -5.81
C VAL A 136 0.19 -22.11 -5.68
N GLN A 137 0.65 -22.72 -6.78
CA GLN A 137 1.75 -23.68 -6.79
C GLN A 137 3.13 -23.00 -6.76
N ARG A 138 3.39 -22.26 -5.68
CA ARG A 138 4.62 -21.47 -5.52
C ARG A 138 5.84 -22.35 -5.23
N SER A 139 6.59 -22.66 -6.29
CA SER A 139 7.85 -23.41 -6.25
C SER A 139 7.88 -24.56 -5.22
N PRO A 140 6.92 -25.51 -5.26
CA PRO A 140 6.91 -26.63 -4.33
C PRO A 140 8.10 -27.55 -4.57
N TRP A 141 8.42 -28.35 -3.57
CA TRP A 141 9.27 -29.53 -3.76
C TRP A 141 8.44 -30.67 -4.34
N LYS A 142 9.04 -31.47 -5.22
CA LYS A 142 8.41 -32.66 -5.81
C LYS A 142 9.34 -33.85 -5.70
N LEU A 143 8.78 -35.00 -5.32
CA LEU A 143 9.49 -36.28 -5.34
C LEU A 143 9.38 -36.88 -6.75
N GLY A 144 10.52 -37.01 -7.43
CA GLY A 144 10.62 -37.60 -8.76
C GLY A 144 10.34 -39.10 -8.77
N GLU A 145 10.12 -39.64 -9.97
CA GLU A 145 10.01 -41.09 -10.20
C GLU A 145 11.32 -41.84 -9.89
N ASP A 146 12.45 -41.13 -9.96
CA ASP A 146 13.78 -41.62 -9.60
C ASP A 146 14.07 -41.59 -8.10
N GLY A 147 13.10 -41.15 -7.28
CA GLY A 147 13.23 -41.05 -5.83
C GLY A 147 14.00 -39.82 -5.35
N THR A 148 14.29 -38.86 -6.23
CA THR A 148 14.99 -37.62 -5.86
C THR A 148 14.01 -36.46 -5.64
N TRP A 149 14.33 -35.59 -4.69
CA TRP A 149 13.56 -34.37 -4.45
C TRP A 149 14.15 -33.21 -5.26
N ALA A 150 13.28 -32.43 -5.90
CA ALA A 150 13.65 -31.21 -6.58
C ALA A 150 12.58 -30.14 -6.38
N LYS A 151 13.00 -28.86 -6.33
CA LYS A 151 12.06 -27.73 -6.37
C LYS A 151 11.54 -27.59 -7.80
N LEU A 152 10.23 -27.41 -7.97
CA LEU A 152 9.66 -27.08 -9.26
C LEU A 152 10.06 -25.65 -9.64
N THR A 153 10.65 -25.53 -10.81
CA THR A 153 11.16 -24.28 -11.36
C THR A 153 10.59 -24.06 -12.75
N ASP A 154 10.35 -22.80 -13.10
CA ASP A 154 10.05 -22.43 -14.47
C ASP A 154 11.32 -22.62 -15.33
N PRO A 155 11.31 -23.51 -16.34
CA PRO A 155 12.46 -23.76 -17.20
C PRO A 155 12.83 -22.55 -18.08
N ALA A 156 11.91 -21.59 -18.24
CA ALA A 156 12.13 -20.34 -18.97
C ALA A 156 12.60 -19.19 -18.07
N ASP A 157 12.69 -19.38 -16.74
CA ASP A 157 13.15 -18.36 -15.80
C ASP A 157 14.62 -18.01 -16.08
N LYS A 158 14.84 -16.73 -16.43
CA LYS A 158 16.15 -16.14 -16.69
C LYS A 158 16.48 -15.07 -15.65
N GLY A 159 16.54 -15.46 -14.39
CA GLY A 159 17.06 -14.62 -13.31
C GLY A 159 15.98 -13.88 -12.52
N GLY A 160 14.91 -14.58 -12.11
CA GLY A 160 13.88 -14.06 -11.21
C GLY A 160 12.57 -13.72 -11.92
N ASP A 161 12.24 -14.50 -12.94
CA ASP A 161 11.11 -14.30 -13.83
C ASP A 161 10.29 -15.59 -13.99
N ASN A 162 10.09 -16.29 -12.88
CA ASN A 162 9.25 -17.48 -12.84
C ASN A 162 7.78 -17.10 -13.07
N ASN A 163 7.17 -17.65 -14.12
CA ASN A 163 5.77 -17.44 -14.45
C ASN A 163 4.96 -18.76 -14.59
N VAL A 164 5.47 -19.86 -14.01
CA VAL A 164 4.86 -21.21 -14.09
C VAL A 164 4.53 -21.77 -12.71
N TYR A 165 5.49 -21.71 -11.78
CA TYR A 165 5.34 -22.22 -10.41
C TYR A 165 5.47 -21.05 -9.44
N TYR A 166 4.56 -20.09 -9.54
CA TYR A 166 4.53 -18.91 -8.69
C TYR A 166 3.17 -18.79 -7.99
N GLU A 167 2.67 -17.57 -7.82
CA GLU A 167 1.45 -17.28 -7.09
C GLU A 167 0.74 -16.06 -7.71
N ASP A 168 -0.58 -15.99 -7.52
CA ASP A 168 -1.34 -14.79 -7.86
C ASP A 168 -1.11 -13.68 -6.85
N LYS A 169 -1.06 -12.45 -7.35
CA LYS A 169 -0.76 -11.25 -6.56
C LYS A 169 -1.48 -10.03 -7.11
N PHE A 170 -1.55 -8.99 -6.29
CA PHE A 170 -1.77 -7.63 -6.74
C PHE A 170 -0.89 -6.67 -5.96
N SER A 171 -0.69 -5.46 -6.48
CA SER A 171 -0.11 -4.37 -5.70
C SER A 171 -0.76 -3.03 -5.98
N MET A 172 -0.86 -2.18 -4.97
CA MET A 172 -1.26 -0.78 -5.06
C MET A 172 -0.12 0.12 -4.60
N LEU A 173 0.20 1.14 -5.39
CA LEU A 173 1.27 2.10 -5.09
C LEU A 173 0.68 3.49 -4.87
N TRP A 174 1.01 4.12 -3.75
CA TRP A 174 0.49 5.42 -3.31
C TRP A 174 1.65 6.42 -3.10
N PRO A 175 1.72 7.53 -3.85
CA PRO A 175 2.73 8.54 -3.62
C PRO A 175 2.49 9.23 -2.27
N ILE A 176 3.53 9.36 -1.46
CA ILE A 176 3.43 9.96 -0.13
C ILE A 176 3.70 11.46 -0.24
N ASN A 177 2.89 12.28 0.43
CA ASN A 177 3.09 13.74 0.58
C ASN A 177 3.30 14.48 -0.75
N ASN A 178 2.66 14.04 -1.84
CA ASN A 178 2.85 14.57 -3.19
C ASN A 178 4.33 14.63 -3.63
N SER A 179 5.17 13.75 -3.08
CA SER A 179 6.62 13.74 -3.30
C SER A 179 7.05 13.18 -4.66
N VAL A 180 6.13 12.54 -5.39
CA VAL A 180 6.39 11.90 -6.69
C VAL A 180 5.81 12.75 -7.82
N PRO A 181 6.63 13.50 -8.57
CA PRO A 181 6.14 14.36 -9.64
C PRO A 181 5.41 13.57 -10.72
N LYS A 182 4.31 14.14 -11.23
CA LYS A 182 3.50 13.60 -12.34
C LYS A 182 2.82 12.25 -12.05
N PHE A 183 2.79 11.78 -10.81
CA PHE A 183 2.14 10.51 -10.46
C PHE A 183 0.68 10.47 -10.93
N GLU A 184 -0.07 11.56 -10.77
CA GLU A 184 -1.47 11.69 -11.24
C GLU A 184 -1.68 11.35 -12.73
N SER A 185 -0.65 11.53 -13.58
CA SER A 185 -0.73 11.31 -15.03
C SER A 185 0.01 10.07 -15.51
N VAL A 186 1.08 9.66 -14.82
CA VAL A 186 1.96 8.55 -15.23
C VAL A 186 1.77 7.31 -14.34
N GLY A 187 1.24 7.48 -13.13
CA GLY A 187 1.02 6.42 -12.16
C GLY A 187 2.30 5.69 -11.77
N CYS A 188 2.22 4.37 -11.61
CA CYS A 188 3.35 3.55 -11.20
C CYS A 188 4.53 3.57 -12.18
N GLY A 189 4.32 4.04 -13.42
CA GLY A 189 5.37 4.23 -14.40
C GLY A 189 6.45 5.23 -13.98
N THR A 190 6.15 6.16 -13.05
CA THR A 190 7.13 7.12 -12.53
C THR A 190 8.29 6.48 -11.77
N ALA A 191 8.10 5.24 -11.31
CA ALA A 191 9.13 4.47 -10.62
C ALA A 191 9.77 3.39 -11.49
N CYS A 192 9.31 3.18 -12.73
CA CYS A 192 9.66 2.00 -13.52
C CYS A 192 10.86 2.26 -14.43
N HIS A 193 11.96 1.54 -14.20
CA HIS A 193 13.18 1.60 -14.98
C HIS A 193 13.35 0.32 -15.82
N ALA A 194 12.61 0.23 -16.94
CA ALA A 194 12.71 -0.88 -17.87
C ALA A 194 13.93 -0.74 -18.80
N GLY A 195 14.60 -1.85 -19.12
CA GLY A 195 15.69 -1.86 -20.10
C GLY A 195 17.00 -1.18 -19.62
N ASP A 196 17.17 -1.01 -18.31
CA ASP A 196 18.28 -0.28 -17.66
C ASP A 196 19.65 -0.99 -17.70
N SER A 197 19.83 -1.97 -18.60
CA SER A 197 21.06 -2.76 -18.77
C SER A 197 21.55 -3.50 -17.52
N THR A 198 20.72 -3.62 -16.47
CA THR A 198 21.07 -4.32 -15.22
C THR A 198 21.05 -5.85 -15.35
N GLY A 199 20.61 -6.36 -16.49
CA GLY A 199 20.43 -7.79 -16.74
C GLY A 199 19.11 -8.34 -16.19
N LYS A 200 18.30 -7.52 -15.49
CA LYS A 200 16.95 -7.92 -15.10
C LYS A 200 15.99 -7.81 -16.28
N PRO A 201 15.22 -8.86 -16.60
CA PRO A 201 14.33 -8.87 -17.76
C PRO A 201 13.18 -7.85 -17.66
N TYR A 202 12.79 -7.44 -16.44
CA TYR A 202 11.67 -6.51 -16.18
C TYR A 202 12.09 -5.25 -15.42
N GLY A 203 13.38 -4.89 -15.48
CA GLY A 203 13.90 -3.65 -14.93
C GLY A 203 13.88 -3.56 -13.40
N ASN A 204 13.98 -2.34 -12.90
CA ASN A 204 13.98 -2.02 -11.48
C ASN A 204 12.93 -0.97 -11.14
N LYS A 205 12.61 -0.86 -9.84
CA LYS A 205 11.65 0.11 -9.33
C LYS A 205 12.30 1.04 -8.30
N PHE A 206 12.39 2.32 -8.60
CA PHE A 206 12.89 3.39 -7.73
C PHE A 206 12.50 4.75 -8.31
N PHE A 207 12.57 5.82 -7.52
CA PHE A 207 12.33 7.18 -8.00
C PHE A 207 13.64 7.95 -8.25
N GLU A 208 13.69 8.76 -9.30
CA GLU A 208 14.85 9.65 -9.56
C GLU A 208 14.75 10.99 -8.81
N THR A 209 13.57 11.35 -8.33
CA THR A 209 13.34 12.62 -7.62
C THR A 209 13.78 12.48 -6.16
N GLU A 210 14.72 13.32 -5.71
CA GLU A 210 15.20 13.31 -4.32
C GLU A 210 14.04 13.45 -3.32
N GLY A 211 14.02 12.58 -2.32
CA GLY A 211 12.97 12.56 -1.29
C GLY A 211 11.63 11.97 -1.73
N ALA A 212 11.50 11.55 -3.00
CA ALA A 212 10.30 10.87 -3.47
C ALA A 212 10.16 9.49 -2.84
N THR A 213 8.97 9.21 -2.32
CA THR A 213 8.63 7.91 -1.73
C THR A 213 7.17 7.58 -1.97
N ALA A 214 6.87 6.29 -2.04
CA ALA A 214 5.53 5.78 -2.21
C ALA A 214 5.31 4.53 -1.37
N ASP A 215 4.16 4.47 -0.74
CA ASP A 215 3.64 3.33 -0.01
C ASP A 215 3.18 2.25 -1.02
N LEU A 216 3.50 0.98 -0.77
CA LEU A 216 3.31 -0.17 -1.65
C LEU A 216 2.60 -1.30 -0.91
N TRP A 217 1.29 -1.39 -1.08
CA TRP A 217 0.49 -2.50 -0.55
C TRP A 217 0.59 -3.68 -1.50
N HIS A 218 1.03 -4.85 -1.04
CA HIS A 218 1.34 -5.96 -1.93
C HIS A 218 0.83 -7.30 -1.41
N TRP A 219 -0.30 -7.73 -1.97
CA TRP A 219 -0.89 -9.03 -1.70
C TRP A 219 -0.20 -10.16 -2.46
N LYS A 220 -0.08 -11.31 -1.78
CA LYS A 220 0.57 -12.52 -2.25
C LYS A 220 -0.24 -13.71 -1.74
N SER A 221 -0.98 -14.38 -2.63
CA SER A 221 -1.94 -15.44 -2.30
C SER A 221 -1.37 -16.55 -1.39
N ILE A 222 -0.09 -16.88 -1.53
CA ILE A 222 0.56 -17.94 -0.76
C ILE A 222 1.35 -17.37 0.40
N ARG A 223 2.09 -16.30 0.18
CA ARG A 223 3.03 -15.76 1.16
C ARG A 223 2.39 -14.92 2.27
N ASN A 224 1.20 -14.38 2.05
CA ASN A 224 0.48 -13.62 3.07
C ASN A 224 -0.46 -14.51 3.92
N ASP A 225 -0.81 -14.01 5.10
CA ASP A 225 -1.67 -14.69 6.07
C ASP A 225 -2.55 -13.66 6.80
N GLY A 226 -3.82 -13.51 6.36
CA GLY A 226 -4.77 -12.55 6.93
C GLY A 226 -4.40 -11.07 6.80
N GLN A 227 -3.40 -10.75 5.97
CA GLN A 227 -2.79 -9.42 5.84
C GLN A 227 -2.29 -9.17 4.42
N LEU A 228 -2.05 -7.92 4.05
CA LEU A 228 -1.17 -7.60 2.92
C LEU A 228 0.26 -7.41 3.44
N ASP A 229 1.24 -7.48 2.53
CA ASP A 229 2.61 -7.09 2.83
C ASP A 229 2.72 -5.57 2.67
N ASP A 230 2.95 -4.87 3.78
CA ASP A 230 3.19 -3.42 3.75
C ASP A 230 4.65 -3.12 3.41
N GLN A 231 4.84 -2.31 2.38
CA GLN A 231 6.12 -2.08 1.73
C GLN A 231 6.21 -0.64 1.28
N TYR A 232 7.40 -0.17 0.89
CA TYR A 232 7.56 1.14 0.29
C TYR A 232 8.55 1.12 -0.87
N VAL A 233 8.50 2.18 -1.68
CA VAL A 233 9.42 2.46 -2.77
C VAL A 233 10.08 3.81 -2.54
N ASP A 234 11.41 3.86 -2.56
CA ASP A 234 12.19 5.09 -2.42
C ASP A 234 13.10 5.37 -3.64
N THR A 235 14.10 6.23 -3.44
CA THR A 235 15.03 6.69 -4.49
C THR A 235 16.26 5.81 -4.67
N GLN A 236 16.41 4.70 -3.94
CA GLN A 236 17.61 3.87 -3.99
C GLN A 236 17.77 3.24 -5.39
N PRO A 237 18.79 3.64 -6.18
CA PRO A 237 19.02 3.02 -7.48
C PRO A 237 19.46 1.57 -7.31
N TYR A 238 19.25 0.78 -8.36
CA TYR A 238 19.74 -0.59 -8.41
C TYR A 238 21.26 -0.64 -8.29
N ASP A 239 21.73 -1.50 -7.41
CA ASP A 239 23.13 -1.92 -7.33
C ASP A 239 23.16 -3.41 -7.05
N LYS A 240 23.87 -4.18 -7.88
CA LYS A 240 23.83 -5.66 -7.83
C LYS A 240 24.24 -6.21 -6.46
N ASP A 241 25.19 -5.56 -5.80
CA ASP A 241 25.85 -6.09 -4.61
C ASP A 241 25.27 -5.48 -3.33
N ASN A 242 24.85 -4.21 -3.38
CA ASN A 242 24.43 -3.43 -2.22
C ASN A 242 22.93 -3.12 -2.18
N ALA A 243 22.27 -3.02 -3.34
CA ALA A 243 20.85 -2.69 -3.45
C ALA A 243 20.16 -3.50 -4.58
N PRO A 244 20.13 -4.85 -4.47
CA PRO A 244 19.64 -5.70 -5.55
C PRO A 244 18.13 -5.56 -5.78
N GLU A 245 17.37 -5.00 -4.83
CA GLU A 245 15.94 -4.70 -4.97
C GLU A 245 15.66 -3.24 -5.37
N ALA A 246 16.72 -2.46 -5.63
CA ALA A 246 16.66 -1.02 -5.89
C ALA A 246 15.84 -0.30 -4.80
N GLY A 247 14.82 0.47 -5.19
CA GLY A 247 14.01 1.26 -4.27
C GLY A 247 12.95 0.47 -3.54
N ARG A 248 12.75 -0.83 -3.82
CA ARG A 248 11.73 -1.63 -3.14
C ARG A 248 12.22 -2.11 -1.79
N HIS A 249 11.50 -1.75 -0.74
CA HIS A 249 11.79 -2.14 0.64
C HIS A 249 10.57 -2.83 1.27
N SER A 250 10.75 -3.42 2.44
CA SER A 250 9.62 -3.80 3.30
C SER A 250 9.57 -2.85 4.47
N ASP A 251 8.38 -2.57 4.97
CA ASP A 251 8.21 -1.80 6.20
C ASP A 251 8.83 -2.55 7.38
N LYS A 252 9.01 -1.82 8.48
CA LYS A 252 9.72 -2.36 9.65
C LYS A 252 9.02 -3.63 10.14
N ASN A 253 9.75 -4.74 10.08
CA ASN A 253 9.25 -6.05 10.45
C ASN A 253 9.69 -6.43 11.88
N ASP A 254 8.73 -6.58 12.78
CA ASP A 254 8.95 -7.02 14.17
C ASP A 254 8.79 -8.53 14.37
N GLY A 255 8.53 -9.28 13.30
CA GLY A 255 8.50 -10.73 13.30
C GLY A 255 7.46 -11.32 12.35
N GLY A 256 7.51 -12.65 12.20
CA GLY A 256 6.65 -13.37 11.27
C GLY A 256 7.10 -13.23 9.81
N GLY A 257 6.13 -13.23 8.89
CA GLY A 257 6.37 -13.25 7.46
C GLY A 257 6.67 -14.64 6.92
N TYR A 258 7.35 -14.71 5.77
CA TYR A 258 7.51 -15.94 5.01
C TYR A 258 8.97 -16.29 4.72
N LYS A 259 9.24 -17.59 4.56
CA LYS A 259 10.55 -18.13 4.20
C LYS A 259 10.41 -19.31 3.25
N ASP A 260 11.43 -19.53 2.43
CA ASP A 260 11.53 -20.76 1.64
C ASP A 260 11.63 -21.98 2.58
N ASN A 261 10.80 -22.98 2.33
CA ASN A 261 10.86 -24.27 3.01
C ASN A 261 11.97 -25.12 2.39
N GLN A 262 13.19 -25.03 2.92
CA GLN A 262 14.31 -25.84 2.44
C GLN A 262 15.38 -26.02 3.51
N THR A 263 16.10 -27.14 3.43
CA THR A 263 17.32 -27.37 4.23
C THR A 263 18.41 -26.36 3.89
N GLU A 264 19.38 -26.18 4.78
CA GLU A 264 20.49 -25.25 4.58
C GLU A 264 21.30 -25.54 3.30
N ASP A 265 21.47 -26.82 2.96
CA ASP A 265 22.12 -27.26 1.73
C ASP A 265 21.22 -27.18 0.47
N LYS A 266 19.96 -26.77 0.65
CA LYS A 266 18.94 -26.58 -0.39
C LYS A 266 18.67 -27.84 -1.21
N LYS A 267 18.72 -29.01 -0.58
CA LYS A 267 18.47 -30.30 -1.27
C LYS A 267 17.12 -30.94 -0.92
N LEU A 268 16.50 -30.54 0.18
CA LEU A 268 15.26 -31.13 0.67
C LEU A 268 14.33 -30.05 1.25
N PRO A 269 13.02 -30.33 1.37
CA PRO A 269 12.16 -29.59 2.29
C PRO A 269 12.72 -29.69 3.72
N ALA A 270 12.64 -28.59 4.49
CA ALA A 270 12.99 -28.62 5.91
C ALA A 270 11.80 -29.06 6.78
N PHE A 271 10.59 -28.69 6.36
CA PHE A 271 9.35 -28.89 7.10
C PHE A 271 8.25 -29.47 6.21
N ALA A 272 7.23 -30.02 6.86
CA ALA A 272 6.00 -30.50 6.25
C ALA A 272 4.76 -29.91 6.94
N ALA A 273 3.61 -30.06 6.29
CA ALA A 273 2.31 -29.83 6.91
C ALA A 273 2.06 -30.85 8.05
N PRO A 274 1.11 -30.60 8.97
CA PRO A 274 0.70 -31.57 9.98
C PRO A 274 0.49 -32.97 9.40
N ASP A 275 0.88 -33.99 10.16
CA ASP A 275 0.86 -35.40 9.75
C ASP A 275 1.67 -35.71 8.48
N ASN A 276 2.62 -34.84 8.11
CA ASN A 276 3.46 -34.99 6.91
C ASN A 276 2.66 -35.19 5.61
N GLN A 277 1.49 -34.54 5.52
CA GLN A 277 0.65 -34.63 4.32
C GLN A 277 1.29 -33.91 3.12
N PRO A 278 1.14 -34.44 1.89
CA PRO A 278 1.56 -33.75 0.67
C PRO A 278 0.69 -32.52 0.40
N ALA A 279 1.24 -31.56 -0.34
CA ALA A 279 0.49 -30.43 -0.87
C ALA A 279 -0.63 -30.90 -1.82
N PRO A 280 -1.76 -30.17 -1.93
CA PRO A 280 -2.07 -28.89 -1.28
C PRO A 280 -2.41 -28.99 0.23
N PRO A 281 -2.29 -27.88 1.00
CA PRO A 281 -1.98 -26.52 0.55
C PRO A 281 -0.48 -26.31 0.20
N TYR A 282 -0.19 -25.27 -0.58
CA TYR A 282 1.17 -24.94 -1.04
C TYR A 282 1.95 -23.99 -0.11
N PHE A 283 1.49 -23.87 1.13
CA PHE A 283 2.18 -23.22 2.24
C PHE A 283 2.09 -24.08 3.50
N ILE A 284 2.95 -23.80 4.47
CA ILE A 284 2.87 -24.35 5.84
C ILE A 284 2.82 -23.17 6.80
N LEU A 285 1.87 -23.16 7.75
CA LEU A 285 1.87 -22.17 8.82
C LEU A 285 3.04 -22.45 9.78
N ASP A 286 3.79 -21.41 10.16
CA ASP A 286 4.95 -21.54 11.04
C ASP A 286 4.59 -22.17 12.39
N SER A 287 3.37 -21.94 12.86
CA SER A 287 2.78 -22.52 14.07
C SER A 287 2.41 -24.00 13.97
N GLU A 288 2.30 -24.53 12.76
CA GLU A 288 1.80 -25.90 12.50
C GLU A 288 2.86 -26.80 11.86
N LYS A 289 4.01 -26.24 11.48
CA LYS A 289 5.06 -26.98 10.78
C LYS A 289 5.60 -28.13 11.63
N VAL A 290 5.82 -29.26 10.99
CA VAL A 290 6.50 -30.42 11.58
C VAL A 290 7.78 -30.72 10.80
N PRO A 291 8.75 -31.45 11.39
CA PRO A 291 9.91 -31.93 10.65
C PRO A 291 9.48 -32.73 9.41
N PHE A 292 10.18 -32.53 8.30
CA PHE A 292 9.94 -33.25 7.06
C PHE A 292 10.45 -34.70 7.16
N GLU A 293 9.56 -35.67 6.87
CA GLU A 293 9.84 -37.11 6.94
C GLU A 293 9.67 -37.76 5.55
N ALA A 294 10.77 -37.85 4.78
CA ALA A 294 10.75 -38.31 3.40
C ALA A 294 10.11 -39.69 3.17
N SER A 295 10.13 -40.58 4.18
CA SER A 295 9.54 -41.93 4.09
C SER A 295 8.02 -41.94 3.99
N GLN A 296 7.34 -40.82 4.27
CA GLN A 296 5.89 -40.69 4.19
C GLN A 296 5.39 -40.33 2.78
N TYR A 297 6.29 -39.99 1.87
CA TYR A 297 5.98 -39.51 0.54
C TYR A 297 6.25 -40.57 -0.52
N LYS A 298 5.49 -40.53 -1.60
CA LYS A 298 5.66 -41.35 -2.82
C LYS A 298 5.96 -40.47 -4.02
N SER A 299 6.56 -41.06 -5.06
CA SER A 299 6.82 -40.35 -6.32
C SER A 299 5.57 -39.64 -6.85
N GLY A 300 5.76 -38.41 -7.29
CA GLY A 300 4.70 -37.49 -7.71
C GLY A 300 4.20 -36.57 -6.60
N ASP A 301 4.39 -36.91 -5.32
CA ASP A 301 3.97 -36.06 -4.21
C ASP A 301 4.76 -34.75 -4.19
N GLU A 302 4.08 -33.71 -3.72
CA GLU A 302 4.62 -32.37 -3.60
C GLU A 302 4.60 -31.90 -2.14
N VAL A 303 5.54 -31.02 -1.77
CA VAL A 303 5.61 -30.36 -0.47
C VAL A 303 5.67 -28.87 -0.68
N ALA A 304 4.89 -28.12 0.10
CA ALA A 304 4.84 -26.67 0.07
C ALA A 304 6.24 -26.04 0.08
N GLY A 305 6.44 -25.06 -0.82
CA GLY A 305 7.71 -24.34 -0.95
C GLY A 305 7.90 -23.21 0.06
N ILE A 306 6.86 -22.86 0.83
CA ILE A 306 6.83 -21.71 1.73
C ILE A 306 6.37 -22.10 3.13
N VAL A 307 7.06 -21.57 4.14
CA VAL A 307 6.56 -21.47 5.51
C VAL A 307 6.18 -20.01 5.77
N LYS A 308 5.00 -19.75 6.35
CA LYS A 308 4.48 -18.39 6.58
C LYS A 308 3.91 -18.18 7.98
N ALA A 309 3.90 -16.93 8.42
CA ALA A 309 3.18 -16.45 9.60
C ALA A 309 2.74 -14.99 9.36
N PRO A 310 1.75 -14.48 10.09
CA PRO A 310 1.36 -13.07 10.03
C PRO A 310 2.55 -12.16 10.33
N PHE A 311 2.66 -11.04 9.62
CA PHE A 311 3.65 -10.01 9.92
C PHE A 311 3.30 -9.31 11.24
N LYS A 312 4.33 -8.79 11.90
CA LYS A 312 4.21 -8.01 13.14
C LYS A 312 4.81 -6.62 12.94
N GLY A 313 4.22 -5.65 13.65
CA GLY A 313 4.59 -4.25 13.53
C GLY A 313 4.06 -3.64 12.23
N ASP A 314 4.68 -2.54 11.84
CA ASP A 314 4.34 -1.68 10.69
C ASP A 314 4.02 -2.48 9.42
N ARG A 315 4.88 -3.45 9.08
CA ARG A 315 4.72 -4.33 7.92
C ARG A 315 3.39 -5.10 7.84
N GLY A 316 2.70 -5.28 8.98
CA GLY A 316 1.47 -6.04 9.12
C GLY A 316 0.21 -5.20 9.33
N ASP A 317 0.27 -3.87 9.13
CA ASP A 317 -0.84 -2.97 9.49
C ASP A 317 -2.02 -2.98 8.51
N ILE A 318 -1.90 -3.74 7.41
CA ILE A 318 -2.98 -3.95 6.44
C ILE A 318 -3.60 -5.33 6.67
N SER A 319 -4.78 -5.37 7.30
CA SER A 319 -5.56 -6.60 7.48
C SER A 319 -6.26 -6.97 6.18
N ALA A 320 -6.41 -8.27 5.89
CA ALA A 320 -7.05 -8.72 4.66
C ALA A 320 -7.67 -10.12 4.76
N GLY A 321 -8.70 -10.34 3.95
CA GLY A 321 -9.28 -11.65 3.62
C GLY A 321 -9.47 -11.78 2.12
N TRP A 322 -9.40 -13.00 1.61
CA TRP A 322 -9.54 -13.24 0.17
C TRP A 322 -10.08 -14.62 -0.14
N LYS A 323 -10.76 -14.71 -1.29
CA LYS A 323 -11.36 -15.93 -1.79
C LYS A 323 -11.24 -16.01 -3.30
N TYR A 324 -10.86 -17.18 -3.79
CA TYR A 324 -11.01 -17.52 -5.19
C TYR A 324 -12.32 -18.30 -5.38
N ALA A 325 -13.14 -17.87 -6.35
CA ALA A 325 -14.33 -18.60 -6.72
C ALA A 325 -14.72 -18.27 -8.18
N GLY A 326 -14.99 -19.31 -8.97
CA GLY A 326 -15.57 -19.15 -10.30
C GLY A 326 -14.72 -18.35 -11.29
N GLY A 327 -13.39 -18.47 -11.23
CA GLY A 327 -12.50 -17.73 -12.13
C GLY A 327 -12.21 -16.29 -11.68
N LYS A 328 -12.46 -15.96 -10.40
CA LYS A 328 -12.30 -14.61 -9.86
C LYS A 328 -11.63 -14.65 -8.50
N TRP A 329 -10.69 -13.75 -8.28
CA TRP A 329 -10.25 -13.38 -6.94
C TRP A 329 -11.16 -12.28 -6.38
N THR A 330 -11.56 -12.43 -5.12
CA THR A 330 -12.22 -11.40 -4.32
C THR A 330 -11.37 -11.15 -3.08
N LEU A 331 -10.95 -9.91 -2.88
CA LEU A 331 -10.09 -9.51 -1.78
C LEU A 331 -10.69 -8.33 -1.05
N GLU A 332 -10.75 -8.43 0.26
CA GLU A 332 -11.14 -7.35 1.16
C GLU A 332 -9.96 -7.03 2.04
N PHE A 333 -9.59 -5.76 2.12
CA PHE A 333 -8.46 -5.34 2.93
C PHE A 333 -8.70 -3.95 3.50
N GLY A 334 -8.06 -3.66 4.63
CA GLY A 334 -8.22 -2.39 5.30
C GLY A 334 -7.09 -2.09 6.27
N ARG A 335 -6.89 -0.80 6.50
CA ARG A 335 -5.90 -0.24 7.40
C ARG A 335 -6.44 1.07 7.99
N LYS A 336 -5.72 1.61 8.97
CA LYS A 336 -6.05 2.94 9.50
C LYS A 336 -5.92 4.00 8.42
N LEU A 337 -6.76 5.04 8.49
CA LEU A 337 -6.63 6.26 7.70
C LEU A 337 -5.27 6.93 7.96
N THR A 338 -4.82 6.93 9.21
CA THR A 338 -3.53 7.48 9.63
C THR A 338 -2.82 6.45 10.50
N THR A 339 -1.67 5.96 10.03
CA THR A 339 -0.83 4.99 10.76
C THR A 339 0.25 5.67 11.58
N GLY A 340 0.68 6.86 11.14
CA GLY A 340 1.83 7.58 11.69
C GLY A 340 3.18 7.02 11.24
N SER A 341 3.19 5.99 10.39
CA SER A 341 4.42 5.47 9.77
C SER A 341 4.93 6.43 8.70
N PRO A 342 6.25 6.71 8.62
CA PRO A 342 6.82 7.60 7.62
C PRO A 342 6.85 6.99 6.20
N THR A 343 6.66 5.68 6.08
CA THR A 343 6.65 4.92 4.83
C THR A 343 5.26 4.67 4.27
N ASP A 344 4.25 5.24 4.94
CA ASP A 344 2.84 5.04 4.65
C ASP A 344 2.16 6.29 4.10
N VAL A 345 1.18 6.11 3.21
CA VAL A 345 0.27 7.19 2.82
C VAL A 345 -0.66 7.55 3.98
N GLN A 346 -0.72 8.83 4.36
CA GLN A 346 -1.63 9.29 5.41
C GLN A 346 -2.90 9.88 4.77
N PHE A 347 -4.05 9.27 5.07
CA PHE A 347 -5.38 9.78 4.69
C PHE A 347 -5.95 10.70 5.78
N ASP A 348 -5.16 11.68 6.21
CA ASP A 348 -5.49 12.62 7.28
C ASP A 348 -6.30 13.85 6.80
N ASP A 349 -6.40 14.07 5.48
CA ASP A 349 -7.28 15.05 4.85
C ASP A 349 -8.30 14.37 3.92
N LEU A 350 -9.50 14.09 4.44
CA LEU A 350 -10.58 13.45 3.66
C LEU A 350 -11.12 14.34 2.52
N ALA A 351 -10.78 15.63 2.49
CA ALA A 351 -11.13 16.51 1.37
C ALA A 351 -10.08 16.47 0.24
N GLN A 352 -8.91 15.88 0.49
CA GLN A 352 -7.86 15.73 -0.51
C GLN A 352 -8.20 14.64 -1.53
N THR A 353 -7.81 14.87 -2.78
CA THR A 353 -7.72 13.80 -3.79
C THR A 353 -6.36 13.11 -3.69
N TYR A 354 -6.38 11.82 -3.41
CA TYR A 354 -5.23 10.94 -3.46
C TYR A 354 -5.15 10.26 -4.83
N TYR A 355 -4.02 9.63 -5.14
CA TYR A 355 -3.84 8.88 -6.38
C TYR A 355 -3.15 7.56 -6.09
N PHE A 356 -3.50 6.52 -6.85
CA PHE A 356 -2.79 5.24 -6.78
C PHE A 356 -2.59 4.61 -8.16
N GLY A 357 -1.60 3.74 -8.26
CA GLY A 357 -1.44 2.83 -9.41
C GLY A 357 -1.69 1.39 -9.00
N LEU A 358 -2.41 0.63 -9.82
CA LEU A 358 -2.72 -0.79 -9.60
C LEU A 358 -1.90 -1.70 -10.51
N ALA A 359 -1.49 -2.86 -10.00
CA ALA A 359 -0.92 -3.94 -10.78
C ALA A 359 -1.46 -5.31 -10.33
N ILE A 360 -1.62 -6.25 -11.27
CA ILE A 360 -2.11 -7.62 -11.03
C ILE A 360 -1.13 -8.62 -11.65
N PHE A 361 -0.90 -9.73 -10.97
CA PHE A 361 0.01 -10.79 -11.39
C PHE A 361 -0.78 -12.09 -11.47
N ASP A 362 -0.91 -12.66 -12.68
CA ASP A 362 -1.39 -14.03 -12.90
C ASP A 362 -0.16 -14.95 -12.93
N ASN A 363 0.01 -15.75 -11.87
CA ASN A 363 1.10 -16.71 -11.72
C ASN A 363 2.49 -16.14 -12.07
N ALA A 364 2.79 -14.89 -11.70
CA ALA A 364 3.97 -14.18 -12.22
C ALA A 364 4.89 -13.63 -11.13
N GLN A 365 6.19 -13.86 -11.24
CA GLN A 365 7.16 -13.31 -10.28
C GLN A 365 7.28 -11.80 -10.37
N VAL A 366 7.53 -11.27 -11.57
CA VAL A 366 7.72 -9.82 -11.81
C VAL A 366 6.85 -9.27 -12.94
N ARG A 367 6.38 -10.10 -13.88
CA ARG A 367 5.62 -9.68 -15.07
C ARG A 367 4.15 -9.39 -14.78
N HIS A 368 3.89 -8.34 -14.01
CA HIS A 368 2.52 -7.92 -13.74
C HIS A 368 1.88 -7.17 -14.90
N ALA A 369 0.57 -7.31 -15.02
CA ALA A 369 -0.27 -6.33 -15.69
C ALA A 369 -0.28 -5.04 -14.85
N PHE A 370 -0.29 -3.87 -15.49
CA PHE A 370 -0.30 -2.59 -14.79
C PHE A 370 -1.32 -1.62 -15.40
N GLN A 371 -1.83 -0.74 -14.54
CA GLN A 371 -2.65 0.39 -14.92
C GLN A 371 -1.80 1.44 -15.67
N LEU A 372 -2.32 1.99 -16.77
CA LEU A 372 -1.78 3.21 -17.37
C LEU A 372 -2.33 4.44 -16.62
N GLY A 373 -1.44 5.34 -16.21
CA GLY A 373 -1.81 6.49 -15.39
C GLY A 373 -2.13 6.09 -13.94
N ALA A 374 -2.87 6.93 -13.24
CA ALA A 374 -3.29 6.71 -11.86
C ALA A 374 -4.80 6.87 -11.70
N THR A 375 -5.36 6.20 -10.69
CA THR A 375 -6.77 6.36 -10.29
C THR A 375 -6.86 7.41 -9.19
N PRO A 376 -7.70 8.45 -9.33
CA PRO A 376 -8.02 9.35 -8.22
C PRO A 376 -8.75 8.58 -7.11
N PHE A 377 -8.43 8.86 -5.86
CA PHE A 377 -9.11 8.32 -4.69
C PHE A 377 -9.60 9.46 -3.81
N VAL A 378 -10.89 9.44 -3.50
CA VAL A 378 -11.57 10.51 -2.75
C VAL A 378 -12.49 9.92 -1.70
N PHE A 379 -12.69 10.64 -0.60
CA PHE A 379 -13.66 10.29 0.42
C PHE A 379 -14.95 11.08 0.21
N MET A 380 -16.08 10.38 0.27
CA MET A 380 -17.39 11.03 0.28
C MET A 380 -17.60 11.70 1.65
N PRO A 381 -17.94 13.02 1.69
CA PRO A 381 -18.09 13.78 2.93
C PRO A 381 -19.15 13.26 3.91
#